data_AF-A0A2P8W6E7-F1
#
_entry.id   AF-A0A2P8W6E7-F1
#
_cell.length_a   1.000
_cell.length_b   1.000
_cell.length_c   1.000
_cell.angle_alpha   90.00
_cell.angle_beta   90.00
_cell.angle_gamma   90.00
#
_symmetry.space_group_name_H-M   'P 1'
#
loop_
_entity.id
_entity.type
_entity.pdbx_description
1 polymer ?
#
loop_
_entity_poly.entity_id
_entity_poly.type
_entity_poly.pdbx_seq_one_letter_code
_entity_poly.pdbx_strand_id
1 'polypeptide(L)'
;MVSWVLKEWQVAVTALLQGQTILLLRKGGIREAKGQFSLAAREVLLLPTLEHQKLDLLKDEFRSLANSEQPDQPDQVRFEGWATITHAFLLRAETEVAPLLPYLVWNEQFVAERLSWQPDRPLYALLLRAYRFESPLLLPRHKGYSGCRSWVETGESVTVEGSIPALTEADYTDRVNAVLTALPSATPNISLTTGG
;
A
#
# COMPACT_ATOMS: atom_id res chain seq x y z
N MET A 1 -6.88 -12.95 11.31
CA MET A 1 -7.53 -13.49 10.10
C MET A 1 -7.73 -12.35 9.11
N VAL A 2 -7.25 -12.49 7.88
CA VAL A 2 -7.29 -11.43 6.84
C VAL A 2 -8.18 -11.88 5.69
N SER A 3 -9.13 -11.05 5.25
CA SER A 3 -10.09 -11.37 4.16
C SER A 3 -10.12 -10.33 3.04
N TRP A 4 -9.15 -9.42 3.07
CA TRP A 4 -9.02 -8.34 2.09
C TRP A 4 -7.67 -8.40 1.40
N VAL A 5 -7.69 -8.06 0.13
CA VAL A 5 -6.51 -7.96 -0.74
C VAL A 5 -6.39 -6.53 -1.22
N LEU A 6 -5.19 -5.98 -1.11
CA LEU A 6 -4.79 -4.71 -1.70
C LEU A 6 -3.87 -4.98 -2.89
N LYS A 7 -4.35 -4.66 -4.09
CA LYS A 7 -3.54 -4.64 -5.31
C LYS A 7 -2.69 -3.38 -5.36
N GLU A 8 -1.40 -3.56 -5.62
CA GLU A 8 -0.45 -2.47 -5.81
C GLU A 8 0.64 -2.86 -6.81
N TRP A 9 1.30 -1.87 -7.41
CA TRP A 9 2.47 -2.07 -8.26
C TRP A 9 3.46 -3.06 -7.64
N GLN A 10 3.92 -4.03 -8.43
CA GLN A 10 4.88 -5.05 -8.02
C GLN A 10 6.06 -4.44 -7.26
N VAL A 11 6.64 -3.35 -7.80
CA VAL A 11 7.77 -2.67 -7.16
C VAL A 11 7.44 -2.15 -5.76
N ALA A 12 6.26 -1.55 -5.58
CA ALA A 12 5.84 -1.03 -4.29
C ALA A 12 5.54 -2.16 -3.28
N VAL A 13 4.94 -3.27 -3.72
CA VAL A 13 4.75 -4.46 -2.87
C VAL A 13 6.10 -5.06 -2.47
N THR A 14 7.01 -5.24 -3.43
CA THR A 14 8.35 -5.76 -3.16
C THR A 14 9.10 -4.87 -2.16
N ALA A 15 9.09 -3.55 -2.37
CA ALA A 15 9.74 -2.59 -1.48
C ALA A 15 9.15 -2.58 -0.06
N LEU A 16 7.83 -2.74 0.09
CA LEU A 16 7.18 -2.90 1.39
C LEU A 16 7.64 -4.19 2.10
N LEU A 17 7.61 -5.33 1.40
CA LEU A 17 7.99 -6.63 1.95
C LEU A 17 9.48 -6.72 2.28
N GLN A 18 10.33 -5.95 1.60
CA GLN A 18 11.76 -5.79 1.90
C GLN A 18 12.04 -4.73 2.98
N GLY A 19 11.02 -4.04 3.49
CA GLY A 19 11.20 -2.98 4.48
C GLY A 19 11.93 -1.76 3.93
N GLN A 20 11.96 -1.55 2.62
CA GLN A 20 12.61 -0.39 2.00
C GLN A 20 11.73 0.85 2.08
N THR A 21 10.41 0.68 2.02
CA THR A 21 9.43 1.74 2.32
C THR A 21 8.37 1.22 3.30
N ILE A 22 7.64 2.15 3.92
CA ILE A 22 6.41 1.88 4.66
C ILE A 22 5.23 2.68 4.12
N LEU A 23 5.42 3.50 3.07
CA LEU A 23 4.48 4.54 2.65
C LEU A 23 3.90 4.25 1.26
N LEU A 24 2.58 4.29 1.14
CA LEU A 24 1.86 4.23 -0.14
C LEU A 24 0.97 5.46 -0.36
N LEU A 25 0.74 5.81 -1.63
CA LEU A 25 -0.19 6.87 -2.04
C LEU A 25 -1.46 6.29 -2.68
N ARG A 26 -2.65 6.72 -2.25
CA ARG A 26 -3.94 6.18 -2.72
C ARG A 26 -5.02 7.23 -2.93
N LYS A 27 -5.83 7.06 -3.97
CA LYS A 27 -6.99 7.93 -4.29
C LYS A 27 -8.36 7.28 -4.05
N GLY A 28 -8.41 6.01 -3.65
CA GLY A 28 -9.66 5.25 -3.54
C GLY A 28 -9.57 4.05 -2.59
N GLY A 29 -10.73 3.47 -2.27
CA GLY A 29 -10.86 2.43 -1.23
C GLY A 29 -10.93 2.96 0.20
N ILE A 30 -11.05 4.28 0.32
CA ILE A 30 -11.23 5.00 1.58
C ILE A 30 -12.55 5.73 1.44
N ARG A 31 -13.54 5.34 2.24
CA ARG A 31 -14.87 5.96 2.22
C ARG A 31 -14.86 7.13 3.19
N GLU A 32 -15.48 8.21 2.79
CA GLU A 32 -15.79 9.33 3.67
C GLU A 32 -17.30 9.29 3.94
N ALA A 33 -17.68 9.14 5.21
CA ALA A 33 -19.07 9.20 5.64
C ALA A 33 -19.17 10.16 6.82
N LYS A 34 -19.98 11.21 6.69
CA LYS A 34 -20.21 12.24 7.74
C LYS A 34 -18.91 12.86 8.29
N GLY A 35 -17.92 13.09 7.43
CA GLY A 35 -16.61 13.65 7.81
C GLY A 35 -15.68 12.66 8.53
N GLN A 36 -16.07 11.39 8.64
CA GLN A 36 -15.22 10.32 9.14
C GLN A 36 -14.73 9.47 7.98
N PHE A 37 -13.43 9.22 7.97
CA PHE A 37 -12.78 8.39 6.96
C PHE A 37 -12.69 6.95 7.48
N SER A 38 -13.11 5.99 6.67
CA SER A 38 -12.98 4.56 6.96
C SER A 38 -12.22 3.87 5.83
N LEU A 39 -11.18 3.12 6.18
CA LEU A 39 -10.55 2.19 5.26
C LEU A 39 -11.51 1.03 4.96
N ALA A 40 -11.45 0.50 3.74
CA ALA A 40 -12.15 -0.74 3.42
C ALA A 40 -11.73 -1.90 4.34
N ALA A 41 -10.43 -1.98 4.64
CA ALA A 41 -9.89 -2.91 5.63
C ALA A 41 -8.59 -2.35 6.22
N ARG A 42 -8.28 -2.77 7.45
CA ARG A 42 -7.04 -2.41 8.14
C ARG A 42 -5.92 -3.42 7.88
N GLU A 43 -6.27 -4.68 7.70
CA GLU A 43 -5.33 -5.77 7.41
C GLU A 43 -5.60 -6.27 6.00
N VAL A 44 -4.56 -6.37 5.18
CA VAL A 44 -4.67 -6.74 3.77
C VAL A 44 -3.55 -7.69 3.35
N LEU A 45 -3.88 -8.68 2.54
CA LEU A 45 -2.90 -9.38 1.72
C LEU A 45 -2.41 -8.45 0.60
N LEU A 46 -1.11 -8.48 0.31
CA LEU A 46 -0.53 -7.63 -0.73
C LEU A 46 -0.46 -8.40 -2.05
N LEU A 47 -1.24 -7.96 -3.03
CA LEU A 47 -1.22 -8.53 -4.38
C LEU A 47 -0.36 -7.63 -5.29
N PRO A 48 0.86 -8.07 -5.66
CA PRO A 48 1.63 -7.33 -6.64
C PRO A 48 0.95 -7.38 -8.02
N THR A 49 1.01 -6.29 -8.76
CA THR A 49 0.49 -6.23 -10.13
C THR A 49 1.37 -5.35 -11.02
N LEU A 50 1.40 -5.67 -12.31
CA LEU A 50 2.02 -4.84 -13.35
C LEU A 50 0.99 -3.90 -14.01
N GLU A 51 -0.28 -3.96 -13.60
CA GLU A 51 -1.34 -3.10 -14.13
C GLU A 51 -0.96 -1.62 -13.98
N HIS A 52 -0.73 -0.96 -15.12
CA HIS A 52 -0.32 0.44 -15.23
C HIS A 52 1.02 0.78 -14.56
N GLN A 53 1.86 -0.19 -14.18
CA GLN A 53 3.20 0.07 -13.69
C GLN A 53 4.04 0.68 -14.79
N LYS A 54 4.64 1.86 -14.53
CA LYS A 54 5.55 2.51 -15.46
C LYS A 54 6.90 2.75 -14.78
N LEU A 55 7.97 2.29 -15.42
CA LEU A 55 9.32 2.36 -14.84
C LEU A 55 9.83 3.80 -14.71
N ASP A 56 9.47 4.67 -15.65
CA ASP A 56 9.79 6.11 -15.65
C ASP A 56 9.18 6.88 -14.47
N LEU A 57 8.14 6.34 -13.83
CA LEU A 57 7.50 6.90 -12.64
C LEU A 57 8.09 6.39 -11.32
N LEU A 58 9.07 5.49 -11.38
CA LEU A 58 9.82 5.01 -10.22
C LEU A 58 11.09 5.84 -10.04
N LYS A 59 11.56 5.93 -8.79
CA LYS A 59 12.92 6.37 -8.55
C LYS A 59 13.92 5.30 -8.95
N ASP A 60 15.12 5.74 -9.34
CA ASP A 60 16.12 4.88 -9.95
C ASP A 60 16.54 3.71 -9.07
N GLU A 61 16.64 3.92 -7.76
CA GLU A 61 17.01 2.89 -6.79
C GLU A 61 15.98 1.74 -6.68
N PHE A 62 14.73 1.97 -7.09
CA PHE A 62 13.66 0.96 -7.04
C PHE A 62 13.38 0.29 -8.39
N ARG A 63 13.92 0.81 -9.50
CA ARG A 63 13.67 0.25 -10.85
C ARG A 63 14.14 -1.20 -10.97
N SER A 64 15.21 -1.58 -10.27
CA SER A 64 15.74 -2.95 -10.27
C SER A 64 14.75 -3.99 -9.72
N LEU A 65 13.83 -3.56 -8.85
CA LEU A 65 12.80 -4.43 -8.27
C LEU A 65 11.72 -4.82 -9.28
N ALA A 66 11.61 -4.12 -10.40
CA ALA A 66 10.62 -4.44 -11.43
C ALA A 66 10.86 -5.79 -12.11
N ASN A 67 12.10 -6.29 -12.05
CA ASN A 67 12.51 -7.57 -12.64
C ASN A 67 12.23 -8.78 -11.74
N SER A 68 11.60 -8.59 -10.57
CA SER A 68 11.31 -9.65 -9.60
C SER A 68 10.14 -10.56 -9.98
N GLU A 69 9.86 -10.71 -11.28
CA GLU A 69 8.73 -11.49 -11.77
C GLU A 69 8.79 -12.94 -11.27
N GLN A 70 7.70 -13.37 -10.66
CA GLN A 70 7.40 -14.80 -10.53
C GLN A 70 6.10 -15.07 -11.29
N PRO A 71 6.10 -16.03 -12.23
CA PRO A 71 4.91 -16.33 -13.00
C PRO A 71 3.80 -16.82 -12.07
N ASP A 72 2.64 -16.19 -12.18
CA ASP A 72 1.40 -16.69 -11.59
C ASP A 72 1.12 -18.10 -12.13
N GLN A 73 0.60 -18.97 -11.27
CA GLN A 73 -0.02 -20.20 -11.74
C GLN A 73 -1.39 -19.87 -12.36
N PRO A 74 -1.86 -20.65 -13.36
CA PRO A 74 -3.12 -20.34 -14.05
C PRO A 74 -4.31 -20.15 -13.09
N ASP A 75 -4.42 -21.04 -12.09
CA ASP A 75 -5.58 -21.13 -11.21
C ASP A 75 -5.35 -20.56 -9.80
N GLN A 76 -4.11 -20.18 -9.49
CA GLN A 76 -3.73 -19.71 -8.15
C GLN A 76 -2.95 -18.40 -8.22
N VAL A 77 -3.16 -17.57 -7.22
CA VAL A 77 -2.42 -16.33 -7.01
C VAL A 77 -1.53 -16.50 -5.80
N ARG A 78 -0.30 -16.06 -5.95
CA ARG A 78 0.75 -16.14 -4.94
C ARG A 78 0.84 -14.84 -4.16
N PHE A 79 0.83 -14.96 -2.84
CA PHE A 79 1.02 -13.87 -1.90
C PHE A 79 2.29 -14.10 -1.09
N GLU A 80 3.23 -13.17 -1.20
CA GLU A 80 4.49 -13.21 -0.44
C GLU A 80 4.34 -12.63 0.97
N GLY A 81 3.25 -11.90 1.21
CA GLY A 81 3.01 -11.27 2.49
C GLY A 81 1.74 -10.46 2.57
N TRP A 82 1.62 -9.78 3.70
CA TRP A 82 0.45 -9.01 4.08
C TRP A 82 0.89 -7.76 4.85
N ALA A 83 -0.04 -6.86 5.14
CA ALA A 83 0.25 -5.67 5.92
C ALA A 83 -0.92 -5.23 6.79
N THR A 84 -0.57 -4.62 7.91
CA THR A 84 -1.49 -3.80 8.71
C THR A 84 -1.29 -2.34 8.33
N ILE A 85 -2.35 -1.65 7.92
CA ILE A 85 -2.33 -0.19 7.77
C ILE A 85 -2.43 0.42 9.16
N THR A 86 -1.41 1.18 9.54
CA THR A 86 -1.28 1.73 10.90
C THR A 86 -1.68 3.20 10.96
N HIS A 87 -1.50 3.94 9.87
CA HIS A 87 -1.86 5.35 9.76
C HIS A 87 -2.39 5.65 8.37
N ALA A 88 -3.27 6.66 8.30
CA ALA A 88 -3.73 7.23 7.04
C ALA A 88 -3.79 8.76 7.17
N PHE A 89 -3.29 9.46 6.16
CA PHE A 89 -3.26 10.91 6.11
C PHE A 89 -3.92 11.40 4.84
N LEU A 90 -4.62 12.52 4.93
CA LEU A 90 -5.19 13.18 3.77
C LEU A 90 -4.21 14.21 3.19
N LEU A 91 -3.93 14.10 1.89
CA LEU A 91 -3.09 15.00 1.12
C LEU A 91 -3.95 15.67 0.03
N ARG A 92 -3.92 16.99 0.00
CA ARG A 92 -4.70 17.91 -0.82
C ARG A 92 -3.83 18.66 -1.83
N ALA A 93 -2.55 18.86 -1.53
CA ALA A 93 -1.65 19.64 -2.38
C ALA A 93 -0.26 19.01 -2.51
N GLU A 94 0.44 19.35 -3.58
CA GLU A 94 1.81 18.91 -3.83
C GLU A 94 2.77 19.29 -2.70
N THR A 95 2.59 20.47 -2.10
CA THR A 95 3.37 20.94 -0.94
C THR A 95 3.25 20.03 0.28
N GLU A 96 2.17 19.26 0.40
CA GLU A 96 1.97 18.29 1.48
C GLU A 96 2.60 16.93 1.17
N VAL A 97 2.74 16.59 -0.12
CA VAL A 97 3.40 15.35 -0.58
C VAL A 97 4.91 15.52 -0.71
N ALA A 98 5.39 16.72 -1.03
CA ALA A 98 6.80 16.98 -1.29
C ALA A 98 7.74 16.52 -0.14
N PRO A 99 7.43 16.76 1.15
CA PRO A 99 8.24 16.24 2.26
C PRO A 99 8.25 14.71 2.36
N LEU A 100 7.26 14.04 1.75
CA LEU A 100 7.12 12.59 1.74
C LEU A 100 7.89 11.92 0.61
N LEU A 101 8.33 12.67 -0.39
CA LEU A 101 9.05 12.14 -1.55
C LEU A 101 10.19 11.20 -1.15
N PRO A 102 11.08 11.50 -0.18
CA PRO A 102 12.17 10.60 0.20
C PRO A 102 11.71 9.20 0.63
N TYR A 103 10.48 9.05 1.15
CA TYR A 103 9.95 7.79 1.66
C TYR A 103 9.17 6.99 0.60
N LEU A 104 8.86 7.59 -0.55
CA LEU A 104 8.13 6.94 -1.64
C LEU A 104 9.07 6.17 -2.57
N VAL A 105 8.54 5.10 -3.17
CA VAL A 105 9.19 4.39 -4.29
C VAL A 105 9.04 5.13 -5.62
N TRP A 106 8.03 5.98 -5.71
CA TRP A 106 7.70 6.77 -6.88
C TRP A 106 8.38 8.14 -6.84
N ASN A 107 8.60 8.70 -8.02
CA ASN A 107 9.19 10.03 -8.18
C ASN A 107 8.14 11.15 -8.17
N GLU A 108 8.61 12.40 -8.32
CA GLU A 108 7.80 13.62 -8.36
C GLU A 108 6.76 13.59 -9.48
N GLN A 109 7.12 13.06 -10.65
CA GLN A 109 6.21 12.96 -11.79
C GLN A 109 5.00 12.08 -11.45
N PHE A 110 5.21 10.94 -10.80
CA PHE A 110 4.10 10.10 -10.34
C PHE A 110 3.17 10.86 -9.40
N VAL A 111 3.72 11.62 -8.46
CA VAL A 111 2.93 12.41 -7.49
C VAL A 111 2.09 13.46 -8.22
N ALA A 112 2.68 14.20 -9.16
CA ALA A 112 1.97 15.20 -9.96
C ALA A 112 0.85 14.57 -10.81
N GLU A 113 1.14 13.45 -11.50
CA GLU A 113 0.14 12.68 -12.25
C GLU A 113 -0.98 12.19 -11.33
N ARG A 114 -0.64 11.75 -10.11
CA ARG A 114 -1.63 11.22 -9.16
C ARG A 114 -2.53 12.29 -8.59
N LEU A 115 -1.98 13.46 -8.25
CA LEU A 115 -2.75 14.60 -7.74
C LEU A 115 -3.72 15.13 -8.82
N SER A 116 -3.24 15.28 -10.06
CA SER A 116 -4.04 15.76 -11.19
C SER A 116 -5.12 14.77 -11.66
N TRP A 117 -4.92 13.47 -11.46
CA TRP A 117 -5.93 12.46 -11.79
C TRP A 117 -7.10 12.46 -10.80
N GLN A 118 -8.31 12.77 -11.29
CA GLN A 118 -9.50 12.97 -10.44
C GLN A 118 -9.23 13.98 -9.32
N PRO A 119 -9.02 15.27 -9.65
CA PRO A 119 -8.57 16.27 -8.70
C PRO A 119 -9.58 16.50 -7.57
N ASP A 120 -10.87 16.27 -7.82
CA ASP A 120 -11.93 16.34 -6.82
C ASP A 120 -11.88 15.19 -5.80
N ARG A 121 -11.07 14.16 -6.05
CA ARG A 121 -10.86 13.06 -5.12
C ARG A 121 -9.59 13.25 -4.29
N PRO A 122 -9.69 13.04 -2.97
CA PRO A 122 -8.55 13.15 -2.07
C PRO A 122 -7.43 12.15 -2.41
N LEU A 123 -6.18 12.59 -2.22
CA LEU A 123 -5.03 11.69 -2.16
C LEU A 123 -4.79 11.34 -0.69
N TYR A 124 -4.39 10.10 -0.43
CA TYR A 124 -4.10 9.61 0.90
C TYR A 124 -2.69 9.03 0.95
N ALA A 125 -1.97 9.32 2.02
CA ALA A 125 -0.77 8.60 2.42
C ALA A 125 -1.15 7.51 3.42
N LEU A 126 -0.71 6.28 3.19
CA LEU A 126 -0.93 5.14 4.08
C LEU A 126 0.41 4.65 4.60
N LEU A 127 0.52 4.46 5.92
CA LEU A 127 1.64 3.74 6.52
C LEU A 127 1.27 2.28 6.72
N LEU A 128 2.07 1.39 6.17
CA LEU A 128 1.84 -0.05 6.17
C LEU A 128 2.95 -0.73 6.94
N ARG A 129 2.56 -1.51 7.95
CA ARG A 129 3.45 -2.48 8.59
C ARG A 129 3.35 -3.79 7.83
N ALA A 130 4.37 -4.08 7.05
CA ALA A 130 4.42 -5.26 6.20
C ALA A 130 5.03 -6.48 6.91
N TYR A 131 4.54 -7.65 6.53
CA TYR A 131 4.98 -8.95 7.03
C TYR A 131 5.09 -9.92 5.85
N ARG A 132 6.12 -10.74 5.86
CA ARG A 132 6.36 -11.80 4.87
C ARG A 132 5.93 -13.14 5.43
N PHE A 133 5.39 -14.00 4.57
CA PHE A 133 5.19 -15.39 4.96
C PHE A 133 6.53 -16.14 4.89
N GLU A 134 6.73 -17.13 5.77
CA GLU A 134 7.87 -18.05 5.68
C GLU A 134 7.80 -18.90 4.40
N SER A 135 6.58 -19.25 4.01
CA SER A 135 6.26 -19.88 2.74
C SER A 135 5.11 -19.12 2.08
N PRO A 136 5.20 -18.83 0.77
CA PRO A 136 4.19 -18.08 0.03
C PRO A 136 2.79 -18.68 0.17
N LEU A 137 1.81 -17.82 0.42
CA LEU A 137 0.41 -18.21 0.49
C LEU A 137 -0.15 -18.32 -0.93
N LEU A 138 -0.71 -19.48 -1.27
CA LEU A 138 -1.37 -19.72 -2.55
C LEU A 138 -2.88 -19.74 -2.34
N LEU A 139 -3.60 -18.85 -3.02
CA LEU A 139 -5.05 -18.77 -2.97
C LEU A 139 -5.66 -18.98 -4.36
N PRO A 140 -6.88 -19.54 -4.46
CA PRO A 140 -7.60 -19.60 -5.71
C PRO A 140 -7.72 -18.21 -6.35
N ARG A 141 -7.62 -18.15 -7.68
CA ARG A 141 -7.78 -16.89 -8.41
C ARG A 141 -9.21 -16.34 -8.19
N HIS A 142 -9.32 -15.17 -7.57
CA HIS A 142 -10.58 -14.47 -7.40
C HIS A 142 -10.84 -13.53 -8.58
N LYS A 143 -12.10 -13.41 -9.01
CA LYS A 143 -12.51 -12.52 -10.13
C LYS A 143 -12.09 -11.06 -9.93
N GLY A 144 -12.00 -10.62 -8.67
CA GLY A 144 -11.59 -9.25 -8.32
C GLY A 144 -10.09 -8.98 -8.47
N TYR A 145 -9.26 -10.00 -8.67
CA TYR A 145 -7.81 -9.82 -8.85
C TYR A 145 -7.44 -9.20 -10.20
N SER A 146 -8.32 -9.28 -11.19
CA SER A 146 -8.14 -8.66 -12.50
C SER A 146 -8.80 -7.28 -12.58
N GLY A 147 -8.20 -6.35 -13.34
CA GLY A 147 -8.79 -5.06 -13.69
C GLY A 147 -8.61 -3.97 -12.62
N CYS A 148 -9.09 -2.75 -12.90
CA CYS A 148 -8.65 -1.53 -12.19
C CYS A 148 -9.08 -1.39 -10.72
N ARG A 149 -9.83 -2.35 -10.14
CA ARG A 149 -10.25 -2.27 -8.73
C ARG A 149 -9.10 -2.72 -7.83
N SER A 150 -8.63 -1.84 -6.94
CA SER A 150 -7.49 -2.16 -6.09
C SER A 150 -7.80 -2.92 -4.79
N TRP A 151 -9.04 -2.84 -4.29
CA TRP A 151 -9.45 -3.46 -3.02
C TRP A 151 -10.44 -4.59 -3.28
N VAL A 152 -10.10 -5.77 -2.83
CA VAL A 152 -10.86 -7.00 -3.09
C VAL A 152 -11.14 -7.69 -1.77
N GLU A 153 -12.41 -7.78 -1.41
CA GLU A 153 -12.85 -8.68 -0.36
C GLU A 153 -12.95 -10.08 -0.95
N THR A 154 -12.23 -11.03 -0.39
CA THR A 154 -12.11 -12.39 -0.92
C THR A 154 -13.25 -13.30 -0.46
N GLY A 155 -13.97 -12.92 0.60
CA GLY A 155 -14.98 -13.76 1.25
C GLY A 155 -14.42 -14.94 2.03
N GLU A 156 -13.10 -15.16 1.95
CA GLU A 156 -12.35 -16.19 2.66
C GLU A 156 -11.31 -15.52 3.55
N SER A 157 -11.35 -15.86 4.83
CA SER A 157 -10.39 -15.37 5.81
C SER A 157 -9.19 -16.30 5.90
N VAL A 158 -7.99 -15.73 5.83
CA VAL A 158 -6.74 -16.48 5.95
C VAL A 158 -6.02 -16.18 7.27
N THR A 159 -5.40 -17.21 7.82
CA THR A 159 -4.48 -17.17 8.96
C THR A 159 -3.15 -16.57 8.49
N VAL A 160 -2.62 -15.61 9.24
CA VAL A 160 -1.37 -14.89 8.92
C VAL A 160 -0.34 -14.97 10.05
N GLU A 161 -0.63 -15.77 11.06
CA GLU A 161 0.20 -16.11 12.21
C GLU A 161 1.53 -16.73 11.76
N GLY A 162 2.61 -16.46 12.49
CA GLY A 162 3.96 -16.91 12.13
C GLY A 162 4.65 -16.10 11.02
N SER A 163 4.02 -15.03 10.52
CA SER A 163 4.67 -14.15 9.54
C SER A 163 5.85 -13.39 10.13
N ILE A 164 6.88 -13.17 9.30
CA ILE A 164 8.11 -12.45 9.65
C ILE A 164 7.91 -10.97 9.32
N PRO A 165 8.06 -10.04 10.28
CA PRO A 165 7.89 -8.62 9.99
C PRO A 165 9.01 -8.14 9.05
N ALA A 166 8.66 -7.28 8.08
CA ALA A 166 9.62 -6.73 7.13
C ALA A 166 10.64 -5.78 7.80
N LEU A 167 10.24 -5.19 8.94
CA LEU A 167 11.05 -4.34 9.80
C LEU A 167 10.86 -4.74 11.25
N THR A 168 11.88 -4.54 12.09
CA THR A 168 11.70 -4.68 13.54
C THR A 168 10.68 -3.65 14.07
N GLU A 169 10.14 -3.88 15.26
CA GLU A 169 9.24 -2.92 15.92
C GLU A 169 9.88 -1.52 16.02
N ALA A 170 11.16 -1.49 16.41
CA ALA A 170 11.92 -0.27 16.58
C ALA A 170 12.10 0.46 15.24
N ASP A 171 12.60 -0.25 14.22
CA ASP A 171 12.83 0.35 12.89
C ASP A 171 11.52 0.86 12.26
N TYR A 172 10.41 0.13 12.45
CA TYR A 172 9.11 0.55 11.98
C TYR A 172 8.65 1.83 12.69
N THR A 173 8.78 1.87 14.02
CA THR A 173 8.42 3.03 14.84
C THR A 173 9.24 4.26 14.46
N ASP A 174 10.55 4.10 14.26
CA ASP A 174 11.44 5.18 13.85
C ASP A 174 11.05 5.75 12.48
N ARG A 175 10.70 4.88 11.52
CA ARG A 175 10.22 5.32 10.20
C ARG A 175 8.86 6.01 10.27
N VAL A 176 7.94 5.53 11.10
CA VAL A 176 6.66 6.21 11.35
C VAL A 176 6.93 7.60 11.89
N ASN A 177 7.78 7.73 12.92
CA ASN A 177 8.12 9.02 13.52
C ASN A 177 8.80 9.98 12.52
N ALA A 178 9.69 9.46 11.66
CA ALA A 178 10.31 10.25 10.60
C ALA A 178 9.28 10.79 9.61
N VAL A 179 8.34 9.94 9.16
CA VAL A 179 7.26 10.38 8.25
C VAL A 179 6.33 11.38 8.94
N LEU A 180 5.93 11.13 10.19
CA LEU A 180 5.10 12.04 10.96
C LEU A 180 5.75 13.41 11.17
N THR A 181 7.07 13.45 11.37
CA THR A 181 7.83 14.69 11.51
C THR A 181 7.93 15.46 10.20
N ALA A 182 7.99 14.75 9.06
CA ALA A 182 8.05 15.36 7.73
C ALA A 182 6.69 15.94 7.29
N LEU A 183 5.57 15.41 7.80
CA LEU A 183 4.25 15.90 7.47
C LEU A 183 4.00 17.31 7.99
N PRO A 184 3.34 18.19 7.22
CA PRO A 184 2.88 19.48 7.73
C PRO A 184 1.95 19.28 8.93
N SER A 185 2.08 20.12 9.97
CA SER A 185 1.32 20.01 11.23
C SER A 185 -0.20 20.05 11.06
N ALA A 186 -0.70 20.54 9.93
CA ALA A 186 -2.12 20.62 9.59
C ALA A 186 -2.66 19.35 8.90
N THR A 187 -1.83 18.33 8.66
CA THR A 187 -2.26 17.12 7.96
C THR A 187 -3.11 16.26 8.89
N PRO A 188 -4.41 16.06 8.61
CA PRO A 188 -5.28 15.32 9.50
C PRO A 188 -4.93 13.83 9.45
N ASN A 189 -4.60 13.25 10.61
CA ASN A 189 -4.52 11.81 10.78
C ASN A 189 -5.93 11.23 10.85
N ILE A 190 -6.18 10.21 10.04
CA ILE A 190 -7.45 9.52 9.95
C ILE A 190 -7.48 8.43 11.01
N SER A 191 -8.46 8.48 11.91
CA SER A 191 -8.73 7.37 12.81
C SER A 191 -9.07 6.11 12.01
N LEU A 192 -8.26 5.07 12.15
CA LEU A 192 -8.46 3.81 11.45
C LEU A 192 -9.51 2.96 12.17
N THR A 193 -10.79 3.24 11.91
CA THR A 193 -11.89 2.33 12.23
C THR A 193 -12.17 1.45 11.02
N THR A 194 -12.26 0.13 11.22
CA THR A 194 -12.78 -0.78 10.19
C THR A 194 -14.25 -0.46 9.96
N GLY A 195 -14.65 -0.24 8.70
CA GLY A 195 -16.08 -0.22 8.35
C GLY A 195 -16.68 -1.57 8.72
N GLY A 196 -17.69 -1.55 9.59
CA GLY A 196 -18.44 -2.75 9.97
C GLY A 196 -19.28 -3.33 8.83
#